data_AF-A0A940LAT5-F1
#
_entry.id   AF-A0A940LAT5-F1
#
_cell.length_a   1.000
_cell.length_b   1.000
_cell.length_c   1.000
_cell.angle_alpha   90.00
_cell.angle_beta   90.00
_cell.angle_gamma   90.00
#
_symmetry.space_group_name_H-M   'P 1'
#
loop_
_entity.id
_entity.type
_entity.pdbx_description
1 polymer ?
#
loop_
_entity_poly.entity_id
_entity_poly.type
_entity_poly.pdbx_seq_one_letter_code
_entity_poly.pdbx_strand_id
1 'polypeptide(L)'
;MTVRLKNVRLYLSFLLLLLLIFHGLFAQRIKNESILRNIPSNHYFRFYYENDFVAIIDYYYTSGMNMEWVKPSFQKNPLNKVFFGAPGLKIKYGLALDHYAFTPVHIAEHGILYGDRPYAGCISINSFQIATDEKKKRQISTSLVLGLIGPATQWESVQTFLHKRVIAAPQPQGWDHQIRNDLILNYKVNFEKNLIG
;
A
#
# COMPACT_ATOMS: atom_id res chain seq x y z
N MET A 1 -26.24 2.84 -47.63
CA MET A 1 -24.78 2.87 -47.44
C MET A 1 -24.46 2.30 -46.06
N THR A 2 -24.28 0.98 -45.96
CA THR A 2 -24.16 0.22 -44.71
C THR A 2 -22.68 0.12 -44.33
N VAL A 3 -22.22 0.95 -43.40
CA VAL A 3 -20.86 0.87 -42.88
C VAL A 3 -20.69 -0.46 -42.15
N ARG A 4 -19.74 -1.28 -42.63
CA ARG A 4 -19.40 -2.62 -42.13
C ARG A 4 -19.05 -2.57 -40.63
N LEU A 5 -20.00 -2.96 -39.77
CA LEU A 5 -19.83 -3.08 -38.30
C LEU A 5 -18.66 -3.99 -37.86
N LYS A 6 -18.13 -4.84 -38.76
CA LYS A 6 -16.97 -5.70 -38.46
C LYS A 6 -15.70 -4.92 -38.13
N ASN A 7 -15.49 -3.75 -38.74
CA ASN A 7 -14.27 -2.98 -38.53
C ASN A 7 -14.27 -2.29 -37.17
N VAL A 8 -15.44 -1.87 -36.68
CA VAL A 8 -15.60 -1.19 -35.38
C VAL A 8 -15.18 -2.09 -34.22
N ARG A 9 -15.55 -3.38 -34.25
CA ARG A 9 -15.10 -4.36 -33.23
C ARG A 9 -13.58 -4.53 -33.23
N LEU A 10 -12.95 -4.56 -34.41
CA LEU A 10 -11.50 -4.70 -34.52
C LEU A 10 -10.77 -3.47 -33.93
N TYR A 11 -11.25 -2.25 -34.21
CA TYR A 11 -10.69 -1.03 -33.62
C TYR A 11 -10.90 -0.96 -32.11
N LEU A 12 -12.06 -1.39 -31.59
CA LEU A 12 -12.30 -1.47 -30.15
C LEU A 12 -11.38 -2.49 -29.47
N SER A 13 -11.18 -3.67 -30.06
CA SER A 13 -10.25 -4.68 -29.56
C SER A 13 -8.80 -4.19 -29.58
N PHE A 14 -8.40 -3.48 -30.64
CA PHE A 14 -7.07 -2.89 -30.77
C PHE A 14 -6.84 -1.74 -29.78
N LEU A 15 -7.85 -0.89 -29.55
CA LEU A 15 -7.82 0.18 -28.54
C LEU A 15 -7.73 -0.39 -27.11
N LEU A 16 -8.45 -1.48 -26.82
CA LEU A 16 -8.34 -2.23 -25.55
C LEU A 16 -6.94 -2.85 -25.38
N LEU A 17 -6.36 -3.39 -26.45
CA LEU A 17 -4.99 -3.92 -26.42
C LEU A 17 -3.96 -2.80 -26.19
N LEU A 18 -4.14 -1.65 -26.83
CA LEU A 18 -3.30 -0.45 -26.64
C LEU A 18 -3.42 0.11 -25.22
N LEU A 19 -4.62 0.11 -24.64
CA LEU A 19 -4.83 0.46 -23.24
C LEU A 19 -4.13 -0.54 -22.31
N LEU A 20 -4.16 -1.84 -22.60
CA LEU A 20 -3.43 -2.86 -21.83
C LEU A 20 -1.90 -2.72 -21.94
N ILE A 21 -1.38 -2.26 -23.08
CA ILE A 21 0.07 -2.02 -23.29
C ILE A 21 0.54 -0.72 -22.62
N PHE A 22 -0.34 0.29 -22.49
CA PHE A 22 -0.02 1.57 -21.83
C PHE A 22 -0.17 1.57 -20.31
N HIS A 23 -0.79 0.54 -19.72
CA HIS A 23 -0.64 0.29 -18.29
C HIS A 23 0.70 -0.40 -18.09
N GLY A 24 1.78 0.38 -18.20
CA GLY A 24 3.04 0.00 -17.55
C GLY A 24 2.67 -0.49 -16.17
N LEU A 25 3.03 -1.75 -15.88
CA LEU A 25 2.86 -2.40 -14.61
C LEU A 25 3.71 -1.64 -13.59
N PHE A 26 3.26 -0.43 -13.21
CA PHE A 26 3.71 0.19 -12.00
C PHE A 26 3.21 -0.74 -10.91
N ALA A 27 4.13 -1.54 -10.37
CA ALA A 27 3.94 -2.21 -9.11
C ALA A 27 3.63 -1.13 -8.08
N GLN A 28 2.33 -0.86 -7.93
CA GLN A 28 1.76 -0.05 -6.88
C GLN A 28 1.46 -1.01 -5.74
N ARG A 29 1.79 -0.61 -4.52
CA ARG A 29 1.37 -1.34 -3.33
C ARG A 29 -0.16 -1.34 -3.28
N ILE A 30 -0.79 -2.42 -3.73
CA ILE A 30 -2.23 -2.63 -3.59
C ILE A 30 -2.48 -3.10 -2.15
N LYS A 31 -2.74 -2.13 -1.29
CA LYS A 31 -3.05 -2.39 0.11
C LYS A 31 -4.54 -2.75 0.22
N ASN A 32 -4.86 -4.04 0.16
CA ASN A 32 -6.21 -4.56 0.44
C ASN A 32 -6.51 -4.51 1.96
N GLU A 33 -6.33 -3.35 2.58
CA GLU A 33 -6.52 -3.16 4.02
C GLU A 33 -7.95 -3.51 4.46
N SER A 34 -8.91 -3.39 3.55
CA SER A 34 -10.32 -3.50 3.89
C SER A 34 -10.86 -4.92 4.01
N ILE A 35 -10.41 -5.85 3.15
CA ILE A 35 -10.72 -7.28 3.26
C ILE A 35 -10.15 -7.85 4.57
N LEU A 36 -8.99 -7.35 5.00
CA LEU A 36 -8.31 -7.74 6.24
C LEU A 36 -8.91 -7.10 7.51
N ARG A 37 -9.78 -6.09 7.39
CA ARG A 37 -10.35 -5.31 8.52
C ARG A 37 -11.73 -5.78 9.01
N ASN A 38 -12.26 -6.86 8.44
CA ASN A 38 -13.51 -7.50 8.90
C ASN A 38 -13.37 -8.35 10.16
N ILE A 39 -12.51 -7.95 11.11
CA ILE A 39 -12.41 -8.60 12.42
C ILE A 39 -13.63 -8.16 13.26
N PRO A 40 -14.53 -9.05 13.72
CA PRO A 40 -15.77 -8.62 14.39
C PRO A 40 -15.55 -7.75 15.64
N SER A 41 -14.44 -7.98 16.35
CA SER A 41 -14.04 -7.23 17.54
C SER A 41 -13.81 -5.74 17.25
N ASN A 42 -14.15 -4.90 18.24
CA ASN A 42 -13.82 -3.47 18.26
C ASN A 42 -12.50 -3.18 18.99
N HIS A 43 -11.79 -4.22 19.45
CA HIS A 43 -10.47 -4.14 20.04
C HIS A 43 -9.58 -5.27 19.55
N TYR A 44 -8.47 -4.92 18.91
CA TYR A 44 -7.47 -5.90 18.47
C TYR A 44 -6.14 -5.21 18.21
N PHE A 45 -5.06 -5.99 18.26
CA PHE A 45 -3.76 -5.65 17.72
C PHE A 45 -3.48 -6.59 16.56
N ARG A 46 -2.92 -6.06 15.48
CA ARG A 46 -2.51 -6.84 14.31
C ARG A 46 -1.09 -6.46 13.93
N PHE A 47 -0.28 -7.46 13.69
CA PHE A 47 0.99 -7.33 13.01
C PHE A 47 0.90 -8.12 11.72
N TYR A 48 1.34 -7.54 10.61
CA TYR A 48 1.55 -8.29 9.39
C TYR A 48 2.83 -7.83 8.71
N TYR A 49 3.53 -8.79 8.14
CA TYR A 49 4.76 -8.61 7.37
C TYR A 49 4.47 -9.06 5.95
N GLU A 50 4.56 -8.12 5.01
CA GLU A 50 4.53 -8.37 3.58
C GLU A 50 5.97 -8.52 3.13
N ASN A 51 6.27 -9.61 2.44
CA ASN A 51 7.58 -9.82 1.85
C ASN A 51 7.37 -10.53 0.52
N ASP A 52 7.95 -9.97 -0.53
CA ASP A 52 7.83 -10.53 -1.88
C ASP A 52 8.77 -11.74 -2.07
N PHE A 53 9.57 -12.11 -1.04
CA PHE A 53 10.49 -13.27 -1.05
C PHE A 53 9.88 -14.64 -1.38
N VAL A 54 8.55 -14.82 -1.23
CA VAL A 54 7.91 -16.12 -1.52
C VAL A 54 7.85 -16.38 -3.03
N ALA A 55 8.08 -15.37 -3.87
CA ALA A 55 8.39 -15.52 -5.28
C ALA A 55 9.85 -15.07 -5.50
N ILE A 56 10.68 -15.91 -6.11
CA ILE A 56 12.15 -15.75 -6.30
C ILE A 56 12.49 -14.59 -7.29
N ILE A 57 11.66 -13.56 -7.39
CA ILE A 57 11.73 -12.49 -8.38
C ILE A 57 11.35 -11.17 -7.70
N ASP A 58 12.37 -10.42 -7.30
CA ASP A 58 12.28 -9.09 -6.71
C ASP A 58 11.85 -8.09 -7.80
N TYR A 59 10.55 -7.80 -7.88
CA TYR A 59 10.05 -6.72 -8.71
C TYR A 59 9.41 -5.66 -7.82
N TYR A 60 10.18 -4.61 -7.58
CA TYR A 60 9.72 -3.26 -7.30
C TYR A 60 9.11 -3.00 -5.89
N TYR A 61 8.51 -3.96 -5.20
CA TYR A 61 8.17 -3.87 -3.78
C TYR A 61 8.99 -4.91 -3.01
N THR A 62 9.77 -4.46 -2.03
CA THR A 62 10.77 -5.35 -1.41
C THR A 62 10.18 -6.04 -0.20
N SER A 63 9.61 -5.24 0.70
CA SER A 63 9.17 -5.68 2.02
C SER A 63 8.43 -4.55 2.73
N GLY A 64 7.46 -4.93 3.57
CA GLY A 64 6.76 -3.99 4.44
C GLY A 64 6.28 -4.63 5.73
N MET A 65 6.50 -3.94 6.84
CA MET A 65 5.93 -4.24 8.15
C MET A 65 4.76 -3.30 8.42
N ASN A 66 3.67 -3.84 8.93
CA ASN A 66 2.56 -3.06 9.44
C ASN A 66 2.17 -3.54 10.84
N MET A 67 1.98 -2.57 11.73
CA MET A 67 1.36 -2.78 13.03
C MET A 67 0.10 -1.94 13.10
N GLU A 68 -1.03 -2.56 13.42
CA GLU A 68 -2.32 -1.90 13.55
C GLU A 68 -2.87 -2.14 14.96
N TRP A 69 -3.34 -1.08 15.61
CA TRP A 69 -3.99 -1.14 16.91
C TRP A 69 -5.36 -0.49 16.82
N VAL A 70 -6.40 -1.26 17.10
CA VAL A 70 -7.79 -0.80 17.15
C VAL A 70 -8.30 -0.92 18.57
N LYS A 71 -8.91 0.16 19.08
CA LYS A 71 -9.46 0.20 20.42
C LYS A 71 -10.55 1.27 20.53
N PRO A 72 -11.64 1.03 21.30
CA PRO A 72 -12.70 2.03 21.47
C PRO A 72 -12.20 3.36 22.06
N SER A 73 -11.16 3.33 22.91
CA SER A 73 -10.59 4.54 23.52
C SER A 73 -10.02 5.53 22.50
N PHE A 74 -9.66 5.08 21.28
CA PHE A 74 -9.18 5.96 20.22
C PHE A 74 -10.27 6.84 19.61
N GLN A 75 -11.55 6.62 19.94
CA GLN A 75 -12.63 7.55 19.60
C GLN A 75 -12.36 8.99 20.09
N LYS A 76 -11.58 9.14 21.17
CA LYS A 76 -11.20 10.45 21.74
C LYS A 76 -10.08 11.16 20.97
N ASN A 77 -9.48 10.52 19.96
CA ASN A 77 -8.42 11.13 19.16
C ASN A 77 -8.98 12.37 18.41
N PRO A 78 -8.38 13.58 18.58
CA PRO A 78 -8.85 14.78 17.92
C PRO A 78 -8.84 14.69 16.38
N LEU A 79 -7.97 13.85 15.79
CA LEU A 79 -7.93 13.62 14.35
C LEU A 79 -9.22 13.00 13.80
N ASN A 80 -10.04 12.36 14.65
CA ASN A 80 -11.31 11.80 14.21
C ASN A 80 -12.28 12.85 13.67
N LYS A 81 -12.10 14.14 14.03
CA LYS A 81 -12.92 15.25 13.52
C LYS A 81 -12.78 15.50 12.02
N VAL A 82 -11.66 15.08 11.42
CA VAL A 82 -11.44 15.23 9.97
C VAL A 82 -11.89 14.01 9.18
N PHE A 83 -12.45 12.98 9.83
CA PHE A 83 -12.87 11.75 9.16
C PHE A 83 -14.36 11.76 8.81
N PHE A 84 -14.69 11.19 7.65
CA PHE A 84 -16.08 11.01 7.25
C PHE A 84 -16.73 9.89 8.07
N GLY A 85 -17.87 10.22 8.70
CA GLY A 85 -18.74 9.26 9.39
C GLY A 85 -20.20 9.59 9.12
N ALA A 86 -21.04 8.56 9.00
CA ALA A 86 -22.49 8.73 8.93
C ALA A 86 -23.13 8.32 10.27
N PRO A 87 -24.19 9.01 10.73
CA PRO A 87 -24.94 8.63 11.92
C PRO A 87 -25.49 7.19 11.80
N GLY A 88 -25.48 6.45 12.91
CA GLY A 88 -26.05 5.10 12.97
C GLY A 88 -25.15 3.98 12.42
N LEU A 89 -23.90 4.27 12.05
CA LEU A 89 -22.92 3.26 11.66
C LEU A 89 -22.12 2.75 12.86
N LYS A 90 -21.68 1.48 12.78
CA LYS A 90 -20.72 0.93 13.74
C LYS A 90 -19.33 1.43 13.38
N ILE A 91 -18.71 2.19 14.28
CA ILE A 91 -17.42 2.85 14.02
C ILE A 91 -16.30 2.19 14.82
N LYS A 92 -15.18 1.92 14.14
CA LYS A 92 -13.90 1.54 14.75
C LYS A 92 -12.86 2.62 14.51
N TYR A 93 -12.00 2.81 15.49
CA TYR A 93 -10.90 3.76 15.45
C TYR A 93 -9.59 3.02 15.68
N GLY A 94 -8.57 3.37 14.90
CA GLY A 94 -7.28 2.76 15.02
C GLY A 94 -6.11 3.66 14.68
N LEU A 95 -4.95 3.18 15.10
CA LEU A 95 -3.65 3.69 14.75
C LEU A 95 -2.87 2.59 14.03
N ALA A 96 -2.05 2.95 13.06
CA ALA A 96 -1.13 2.01 12.45
C ALA A 96 0.25 2.62 12.25
N LEU A 97 1.27 1.78 12.28
CA LEU A 97 2.63 2.08 11.86
C LEU A 97 2.94 1.23 10.63
N ASP A 98 3.42 1.88 9.58
CA ASP A 98 3.94 1.25 8.37
C ASP A 98 5.43 1.51 8.26
N HIS A 99 6.21 0.48 7.93
CA HIS A 99 7.62 0.60 7.57
C HIS A 99 7.86 -0.28 6.35
N TYR A 100 8.14 0.31 5.18
CA TYR A 100 8.19 -0.42 3.91
C TYR A 100 9.20 0.19 2.94
N ALA A 101 9.71 -0.62 2.01
CA ALA A 101 10.71 -0.19 1.04
C ALA A 101 10.36 -0.60 -0.38
N PHE A 102 10.92 0.16 -1.32
CA PHE A 102 10.96 -0.16 -2.73
C PHE A 102 12.42 -0.24 -3.18
N THR A 103 12.73 -1.21 -4.04
CA THR A 103 14.04 -1.43 -4.63
C THR A 103 13.93 -1.58 -6.15
N PRO A 104 15.00 -1.30 -6.90
CA PRO A 104 15.10 -1.68 -8.30
C PRO A 104 15.15 -3.20 -8.45
N VAL A 105 14.98 -3.69 -9.68
CA VAL A 105 15.04 -5.14 -9.99
C VAL A 105 16.42 -5.71 -9.66
N HIS A 106 17.48 -4.98 -10.01
CA HIS A 106 18.86 -5.43 -9.86
C HIS A 106 19.51 -4.80 -8.63
N ILE A 107 19.21 -5.35 -7.45
CA ILE A 107 19.66 -4.80 -6.18
C ILE A 107 21.18 -4.82 -5.95
N ALA A 108 21.91 -5.71 -6.65
CA ALA A 108 23.36 -5.83 -6.51
C ALA A 108 24.13 -4.77 -7.29
N GLU A 109 23.45 -3.98 -8.14
CA GLU A 109 24.06 -2.88 -8.88
C GLU A 109 24.28 -1.68 -7.96
N HIS A 110 25.48 -1.10 -8.03
CA HIS A 110 25.82 0.07 -7.22
C HIS A 110 25.27 1.36 -7.83
N GLY A 111 25.20 1.47 -9.16
CA GLY A 111 24.83 2.73 -9.82
C GLY A 111 23.33 3.03 -9.80
N ILE A 112 22.97 4.25 -10.19
CA ILE A 112 21.59 4.60 -10.49
C ILE A 112 21.15 3.82 -11.75
N LEU A 113 20.10 3.01 -11.59
CA LEU A 113 19.48 2.27 -12.70
C LEU A 113 18.42 3.14 -13.39
N TYR A 114 18.85 3.88 -14.41
CA TYR A 114 17.94 4.70 -15.21
C TYR A 114 16.90 3.83 -15.94
N GLY A 115 15.62 4.20 -15.84
CA GLY A 115 14.51 3.40 -16.37
C GLY A 115 13.94 2.37 -15.39
N ASP A 116 14.58 2.21 -14.23
CA ASP A 116 14.09 1.44 -13.08
C ASP A 116 13.63 2.42 -11.98
N ARG A 117 12.95 1.92 -10.93
CA ARG A 117 12.65 2.72 -9.74
C ARG A 117 13.86 2.85 -8.83
N PRO A 118 14.03 4.00 -8.19
CA PRO A 118 15.07 4.18 -7.18
C PRO A 118 14.74 3.39 -5.92
N TYR A 119 15.79 3.14 -5.13
CA TYR A 119 15.63 2.77 -3.73
C TYR A 119 14.81 3.84 -2.99
N ALA A 120 13.87 3.40 -2.16
CA ALA A 120 13.09 4.29 -1.32
C ALA A 120 12.58 3.56 -0.08
N GLY A 121 13.12 3.91 1.09
CA GLY A 121 12.57 3.51 2.38
C GLY A 121 11.48 4.48 2.84
N CYS A 122 10.40 3.96 3.43
CA CYS A 122 9.27 4.72 3.92
C CYS A 122 8.90 4.28 5.35
N ILE A 123 8.56 5.24 6.21
CA ILE A 123 7.93 5.00 7.51
C ILE A 123 6.75 5.95 7.71
N SER A 124 5.61 5.46 8.18
CA SER A 124 4.44 6.32 8.41
C SER A 124 3.55 5.87 9.56
N ILE A 125 2.95 6.84 10.23
CA ILE A 125 1.89 6.64 11.22
C ILE A 125 0.56 7.01 10.57
N ASN A 126 -0.44 6.16 10.77
CA ASN A 126 -1.78 6.35 10.25
C ASN A 126 -2.76 6.46 11.40
N SER A 127 -3.62 7.48 11.39
CA SER A 127 -4.85 7.47 12.17
C SER A 127 -6.00 7.18 11.23
N PHE A 128 -6.88 6.24 11.61
CA PHE A 128 -7.96 5.82 10.73
C PHE A 128 -9.26 5.53 11.48
N GLN A 129 -10.34 5.60 10.71
CA GLN A 129 -11.70 5.27 11.10
C GLN A 129 -12.31 4.32 10.07
N ILE A 130 -13.07 3.33 10.56
CA ILE A 130 -13.88 2.43 9.72
C ILE A 130 -15.32 2.54 10.19
N ALA A 131 -16.21 2.96 9.30
CA ALA A 131 -17.65 3.03 9.54
C ALA A 131 -18.37 1.95 8.72
N THR A 132 -19.04 1.03 9.41
CA THR A 132 -19.70 -0.13 8.79
C THR A 132 -21.22 -0.03 8.91
N ASP A 133 -21.89 -0.19 7.76
CA ASP A 133 -23.34 -0.41 7.65
C ASP A 133 -23.58 -1.90 7.39
N GLU A 134 -23.83 -2.65 8.46
CA GLU A 134 -24.05 -4.10 8.39
C GLU A 134 -25.32 -4.43 7.59
N LYS A 135 -26.38 -3.60 7.69
CA LYS A 135 -27.66 -3.81 6.98
C LYS A 135 -27.51 -3.64 5.48
N LYS A 136 -26.81 -2.59 5.04
CA LYS A 136 -26.61 -2.30 3.61
C LYS A 136 -25.36 -2.97 3.03
N LYS A 137 -24.63 -3.74 3.85
CA LYS A 137 -23.35 -4.38 3.51
C LYS A 137 -22.34 -3.39 2.92
N ARG A 138 -22.20 -2.22 3.54
CA ARG A 138 -21.31 -1.14 3.09
C ARG A 138 -20.30 -0.78 4.17
N GLN A 139 -19.14 -0.30 3.73
CA GLN A 139 -18.10 0.19 4.61
C GLN A 139 -17.47 1.45 4.03
N ILE A 140 -17.19 2.43 4.89
CA ILE A 140 -16.36 3.59 4.59
C ILE A 140 -15.14 3.56 5.49
N SER A 141 -13.94 3.58 4.92
CA SER A 141 -12.69 3.74 5.66
C SER A 141 -12.07 5.09 5.35
N THR A 142 -11.70 5.84 6.37
CA THR A 142 -10.97 7.11 6.21
C THR A 142 -9.67 7.03 6.99
N SER A 143 -8.57 7.55 6.43
CA SER A 143 -7.30 7.64 7.15
C SER A 143 -6.51 8.90 6.82
N LEU A 144 -5.79 9.40 7.83
CA LEU A 144 -4.75 10.40 7.69
C LEU A 144 -3.40 9.73 7.95
N VAL A 145 -2.47 9.90 7.02
CA VAL A 145 -1.14 9.31 7.02
C VAL A 145 -0.11 10.41 7.10
N LEU A 146 0.81 10.29 8.05
CA LEU A 146 1.97 11.16 8.22
C LEU A 146 3.23 10.29 8.27
N GLY A 147 4.26 10.64 7.53
CA GLY A 147 5.46 9.83 7.47
C GLY A 147 6.65 10.51 6.83
N LEU A 148 7.69 9.71 6.61
CA LEU A 148 8.94 10.08 5.97
C LEU A 148 9.27 9.08 4.87
N ILE A 149 9.85 9.56 3.79
CA ILE A 149 10.54 8.79 2.76
C ILE A 149 12.02 9.15 2.78
N GLY A 150 12.91 8.20 2.51
CA GLY A 150 14.35 8.41 2.31
C GLY A 150 15.25 7.84 3.43
N PRO A 151 16.54 8.23 3.47
CA PRO A 151 17.54 7.63 4.36
C PRO A 151 17.18 7.62 5.85
N ALA A 152 16.42 8.63 6.31
CA ALA A 152 15.98 8.73 7.70
C ALA A 152 15.11 7.54 8.16
N THR A 153 14.55 6.78 7.22
CA THR A 153 13.75 5.59 7.49
C THR A 153 14.57 4.33 7.78
N GLN A 154 15.90 4.39 7.58
CA GLN A 154 16.87 3.33 7.91
C GLN A 154 16.60 1.97 7.25
N TRP A 155 15.93 1.96 6.09
CA TRP A 155 15.59 0.70 5.42
C TRP A 155 16.80 -0.07 4.89
N GLU A 156 17.87 0.62 4.50
CA GLU A 156 19.13 -0.02 4.13
C GLU A 156 19.61 -1.01 5.20
N SER A 157 19.60 -0.57 6.46
CA SER A 157 20.04 -1.40 7.59
C SER A 157 19.13 -2.62 7.76
N VAL A 158 17.82 -2.46 7.60
CA VAL A 158 16.85 -3.56 7.72
C VAL A 158 17.02 -4.57 6.59
N GLN A 159 17.07 -4.12 5.34
CA GLN A 159 17.25 -5.02 4.19
C GLN A 159 18.59 -5.75 4.27
N THR A 160 19.67 -5.02 4.58
CA THR A 160 21.02 -5.60 4.72
C THR A 160 21.06 -6.62 5.86
N PHE A 161 20.44 -6.33 7.00
CA PHE A 161 20.35 -7.29 8.10
C PHE A 161 19.61 -8.57 7.67
N LEU A 162 18.45 -8.45 7.02
CA LEU A 162 17.68 -9.59 6.55
C LEU A 162 18.48 -10.42 5.53
N HIS A 163 19.05 -9.77 4.52
CA HIS A 163 19.81 -10.42 3.45
C HIS A 163 21.06 -11.12 3.99
N LYS A 164 21.76 -10.51 4.96
CA LYS A 164 23.02 -11.04 5.51
C LYS A 164 22.83 -12.07 6.63
N ARG A 165 21.83 -11.89 7.49
CA ARG A 165 21.70 -12.63 8.75
C ARG A 165 20.54 -13.62 8.77
N VAL A 166 19.55 -13.45 7.91
CA VAL A 166 18.31 -14.25 7.97
C VAL A 166 18.17 -15.16 6.76
N ILE A 167 18.36 -14.64 5.54
CA ILE A 167 17.97 -15.35 4.31
C ILE A 167 19.11 -15.61 3.31
N ALA A 168 20.33 -15.16 3.60
CA ALA A 168 21.51 -15.37 2.76
C ALA A 168 21.29 -14.98 1.27
N ALA A 169 20.86 -13.74 1.03
CA ALA A 169 20.57 -13.20 -0.30
C ALA A 169 21.66 -12.20 -0.78
N PRO A 170 21.72 -11.89 -2.10
CA PRO A 170 22.60 -10.85 -2.63
C PRO A 170 22.41 -9.53 -1.89
N GLN A 171 23.51 -8.85 -1.57
CA GLN A 171 23.45 -7.62 -0.80
C GLN A 171 22.98 -6.46 -1.68
N PRO A 172 22.09 -5.59 -1.17
CA PRO A 172 21.73 -4.37 -1.89
C PRO A 172 22.93 -3.42 -1.91
N GLN A 173 23.27 -2.84 -3.06
CA GLN A 173 24.43 -1.94 -3.22
C GLN A 173 24.05 -0.52 -3.65
N GLY A 174 22.78 -0.25 -3.98
CA GLY A 174 22.33 1.05 -4.48
C GLY A 174 21.69 1.99 -3.45
N TRP A 175 21.70 1.66 -2.14
CA TRP A 175 21.03 2.47 -1.10
C TRP A 175 21.61 3.89 -0.95
N ASP A 176 22.88 4.09 -1.31
CA ASP A 176 23.52 5.41 -1.37
C ASP A 176 22.86 6.36 -2.39
N HIS A 177 22.12 5.81 -3.36
CA HIS A 177 21.40 6.54 -4.40
C HIS A 177 19.88 6.56 -4.20
N GLN A 178 19.39 6.24 -3.00
CA GLN A 178 17.96 6.26 -2.69
C GLN A 178 17.35 7.68 -2.77
N ILE A 179 16.02 7.75 -2.86
CA ILE A 179 15.28 9.01 -2.77
C ILE A 179 15.66 9.76 -1.48
N ARG A 180 15.96 11.05 -1.58
CA ARG A 180 16.28 11.90 -0.43
C ARG A 180 15.13 12.01 0.57
N ASN A 181 15.47 12.44 1.79
CA ASN A 181 14.48 12.67 2.83
C ASN A 181 13.38 13.63 2.38
N ASP A 182 12.12 13.23 2.53
CA ASP A 182 10.94 14.06 2.31
C ASP A 182 9.76 13.60 3.19
N LEU A 183 8.72 14.43 3.28
CA LEU A 183 7.53 14.17 4.06
C LEU A 183 6.48 13.39 3.26
N ILE A 184 5.84 12.43 3.92
CA ILE A 184 4.64 11.77 3.42
C ILE A 184 3.43 12.38 4.16
N LEU A 185 2.49 12.93 3.40
CA LEU A 185 1.18 13.35 3.89
C LEU A 185 0.11 12.82 2.94
N ASN A 186 -0.75 11.93 3.42
CA ASN A 186 -1.88 11.44 2.63
C ASN A 186 -3.18 11.47 3.43
N TYR A 187 -4.28 11.77 2.75
CA TYR A 187 -5.63 11.57 3.25
C TYR A 187 -6.34 10.58 2.32
N LYS A 188 -6.86 9.48 2.88
CA LYS A 188 -7.46 8.39 2.10
C LYS A 188 -8.92 8.21 2.50
N VAL A 189 -9.77 7.99 1.51
CA VAL A 189 -11.18 7.61 1.69
C VAL A 189 -11.47 6.43 0.78
N ASN A 190 -11.91 5.32 1.37
CA ASN A 190 -12.31 4.12 0.66
C ASN A 190 -13.78 3.84 0.94
N PHE A 191 -14.54 3.55 -0.11
CA PHE A 191 -15.93 3.10 -0.02
C PHE A 191 -16.03 1.70 -0.62
N GLU A 192 -16.66 0.80 0.13
CA GLU A 192 -16.83 -0.60 -0.26
C GLU A 192 -18.26 -1.05 -0.05
N LYS A 193 -18.73 -1.90 -0.96
CA LYS A 193 -20.05 -2.53 -0.88
C LYS A 193 -19.92 -3.99 -1.27
N ASN A 194 -20.30 -4.89 -0.37
CA ASN A 194 -20.35 -6.31 -0.68
C ASN A 194 -21.56 -6.59 -1.57
N LEU A 195 -21.31 -7.11 -2.77
CA LEU A 195 -22.34 -7.41 -3.78
C LEU A 195 -22.86 -8.85 -3.65
N ILE A 196 -22.02 -9.75 -3.14
CA ILE A 196 -22.31 -11.17 -2.96
C ILE A 196 -21.91 -11.53 -1.53
N GLY A 197 -22.74 -12.31 -0.85
CA GLY A 197 -22.45 -12.85 0.48
C GLY A 197 -23.44 -13.94 0.83
#